data_AF-K1S0I2-F1
#
_entry.id   AF-K1S0I2-F1
#
_cell.length_a   1.000
_cell.length_b   1.000
_cell.length_c   1.000
_cell.angle_alpha   90.00
_cell.angle_beta   90.00
_cell.angle_gamma   90.00
#
_symmetry.space_group_name_H-M   'P 1'
#
loop_
_entity.id
_entity.type
_entity.pdbx_description
1 polymer ?
#
loop_
_entity_poly.entity_id
_entity_poly.type
_entity_poly.pdbx_seq_one_letter_code
_entity_poly.pdbx_strand_id
1 'polypeptide(L)'
;DRVAQSKKEAAHNKAIKSNLKTVVKKADAAIDSNAENKDAAIKVAVSALDAAKNKGVIHKNTAARKISRMAKRNNKAAAAE
;
A
#
# COMPACT_ATOMS: atom_id res chain seq x y z
N ASP A 1 -16.15 23.03 16.34
CA ASP A 1 -15.20 22.31 17.21
C ASP A 1 -14.17 21.47 16.47
N ARG A 2 -12.89 21.74 16.75
CA ARG A 2 -11.76 20.93 16.25
C ARG A 2 -11.88 19.45 16.63
N VAL A 3 -12.52 19.13 17.76
CA VAL A 3 -12.74 17.75 18.23
C VAL A 3 -13.75 16.99 17.36
N ALA A 4 -14.82 17.64 16.89
CA ALA A 4 -15.79 16.99 16.01
C ALA A 4 -15.22 16.77 14.61
N GLN A 5 -14.41 17.71 14.13
CA GLN A 5 -13.71 17.59 12.84
C GLN A 5 -12.64 16.49 12.87
N SER A 6 -11.83 16.42 13.93
CA SER A 6 -10.79 15.40 14.05
C SER A 6 -11.38 13.98 14.08
N LYS A 7 -12.54 13.78 14.71
CA LYS A 7 -13.26 12.50 14.69
C LYS A 7 -13.69 12.08 13.27
N LYS A 8 -14.22 13.03 12.47
CA LYS A 8 -14.61 12.78 11.07
C LYS A 8 -13.40 12.42 10.21
N GLU A 9 -12.32 13.19 10.31
CA GLU A 9 -11.07 12.95 9.59
C GLU A 9 -10.42 11.62 10.00
N ALA A 10 -10.44 11.27 11.28
CA ALA A 10 -9.94 10.01 11.78
C ALA A 10 -10.71 8.80 11.20
N ALA A 11 -12.04 8.87 11.12
CA ALA A 11 -12.85 7.82 10.52
C ALA A 11 -12.54 7.62 9.02
N HIS A 12 -12.43 8.72 8.27
CA HIS A 12 -12.04 8.68 6.86
C HIS A 12 -10.63 8.09 6.66
N ASN A 13 -9.66 8.56 7.45
CA ASN A 13 -8.28 8.06 7.41
C ASN A 13 -8.19 6.59 7.82
N LYS A 14 -9.05 6.11 8.73
CA LYS A 14 -9.12 4.70 9.13
C LYS A 14 -9.54 3.82 7.96
N ALA A 15 -10.58 4.21 7.21
CA ALA A 15 -11.05 3.46 6.04
C ALA A 15 -9.99 3.38 4.93
N ILE A 16 -9.30 4.49 4.66
CA ILE A 16 -8.20 4.48 3.67
C ILE A 16 -7.05 3.60 4.13
N LYS A 17 -6.65 3.70 5.40
CA LYS A 17 -5.55 2.89 5.96
C LYS A 17 -5.88 1.40 5.97
N SER A 18 -7.12 1.00 6.26
CA SER A 18 -7.53 -0.41 6.21
C SER A 18 -7.48 -0.94 4.79
N ASN A 19 -8.02 -0.20 3.82
CA ASN A 19 -8.00 -0.60 2.42
C ASN A 19 -6.56 -0.71 1.89
N LEU A 20 -5.71 0.25 2.25
CA LEU A 20 -4.28 0.24 1.89
C LEU A 20 -3.57 -1.02 2.43
N LYS A 21 -3.83 -1.41 3.68
CA LYS A 21 -3.26 -2.64 4.26
C LYS A 21 -3.69 -3.87 3.48
N THR A 22 -4.97 -3.95 3.10
CA THR A 22 -5.52 -5.08 2.33
C THR A 22 -4.89 -5.16 0.94
N VAL A 23 -4.78 -4.04 0.23
CA VAL A 23 -4.17 -4.00 -1.12
C VAL A 23 -2.70 -4.43 -1.07
N VAL A 24 -1.94 -3.91 -0.10
CA VAL A 24 -0.53 -4.30 0.08
C VAL A 24 -0.40 -5.79 0.40
N LYS A 25 -1.28 -6.34 1.26
CA LYS A 25 -1.28 -7.78 1.58
C LYS A 25 -1.59 -8.64 0.37
N LYS A 26 -2.50 -8.20 -0.51
CA LYS A 26 -2.81 -8.91 -1.77
C LYS A 26 -1.61 -8.92 -2.71
N ALA A 27 -0.90 -7.80 -2.83
CA ALA A 27 0.31 -7.73 -3.65
C ALA A 27 1.44 -8.60 -3.09
N ASP A 28 1.69 -8.56 -1.78
CA ASP A 28 2.66 -9.45 -1.12
C ASP A 28 2.32 -10.92 -1.36
N ALA A 29 1.05 -11.33 -1.19
CA ALA A 29 0.62 -12.71 -1.43
C ALA A 29 0.80 -13.15 -2.90
N ALA A 30 0.55 -12.26 -3.86
CA ALA A 30 0.74 -12.56 -5.28
C ALA A 30 2.23 -12.72 -5.65
N ILE A 31 3.12 -11.99 -4.97
CA ILE A 31 4.58 -12.16 -5.11
C ILE A 31 5.00 -13.52 -4.54
N ASP A 32 4.53 -13.87 -3.34
CA ASP A 32 4.90 -15.12 -2.68
C ASP A 32 4.38 -16.35 -3.44
N SER A 33 3.22 -16.26 -4.10
CA SER A 33 2.62 -17.35 -4.88
C SER A 33 3.09 -17.40 -6.34
N ASN A 34 4.03 -16.54 -6.74
CA ASN A 34 4.47 -16.37 -8.12
C ASN A 34 3.34 -16.26 -9.16
N ALA A 35 2.26 -15.55 -8.82
CA ALA A 35 1.09 -15.48 -9.69
C ALA A 35 1.40 -14.73 -11.00
N GLU A 36 0.81 -15.15 -12.13
CA GLU A 36 0.93 -14.44 -13.42
C GLU A 36 0.47 -12.96 -13.31
N ASN A 37 -0.47 -12.68 -12.41
CA ASN A 37 -1.01 -11.35 -12.16
C ASN A 37 -0.21 -10.50 -11.15
N LYS A 38 0.99 -10.93 -10.74
CA LYS A 38 1.82 -10.23 -9.74
C LYS A 38 2.11 -8.78 -10.12
N ASP A 39 2.43 -8.51 -11.39
CA ASP A 39 2.75 -7.15 -11.84
C ASP A 39 1.54 -6.22 -11.80
N ALA A 40 0.36 -6.73 -12.14
CA ALA A 40 -0.88 -5.97 -12.04
C ALA A 40 -1.20 -5.64 -10.57
N ALA A 41 -1.05 -6.61 -9.66
CA ALA A 41 -1.27 -6.42 -8.24
C ALA A 41 -0.29 -5.38 -7.63
N ILE A 42 0.97 -5.42 -8.03
CA ILE A 42 2.00 -4.45 -7.62
C ILE A 42 1.63 -3.05 -8.12
N LYS A 43 1.25 -2.88 -9.39
CA LYS A 43 0.83 -1.58 -9.96
C LYS A 43 -0.35 -0.98 -9.18
N VAL A 44 -1.36 -1.79 -8.86
CA VAL A 44 -2.51 -1.35 -8.05
C VAL A 44 -2.07 -0.92 -6.65
N ALA A 45 -1.17 -1.66 -6.02
CA ALA A 45 -0.64 -1.31 -4.70
C ALA A 45 0.18 -0.01 -4.70
N VAL A 46 1.02 0.21 -5.72
CA VAL A 46 1.78 1.45 -5.88
C VAL A 46 0.84 2.63 -6.09
N SER A 47 -0.14 2.51 -6.99
CA SER A 47 -1.14 3.57 -7.23
C SER A 47 -1.93 3.92 -5.96
N ALA A 48 -2.35 2.92 -5.19
CA ALA A 48 -3.04 3.14 -3.93
C ALA A 48 -2.15 3.84 -2.87
N LEU A 49 -0.86 3.54 -2.83
CA LEU A 49 0.11 4.20 -1.94
C LEU A 49 0.33 5.65 -2.35
N ASP A 50 0.44 5.94 -3.63
CA ASP A 50 0.59 7.31 -4.13
C ASP A 50 -0.68 8.14 -3.92
N ALA A 51 -1.86 7.56 -4.12
CA ALA A 51 -3.12 8.22 -3.79
C ALA A 51 -3.23 8.55 -2.29
N ALA A 52 -2.83 7.62 -1.41
CA ALA A 52 -2.84 7.85 0.04
C ALA A 52 -1.80 8.91 0.46
N LYS A 53 -0.66 8.97 -0.23
CA LYS A 53 0.36 10.02 -0.07
C LYS A 53 -0.20 11.39 -0.47
N ASN A 54 -0.80 11.49 -1.65
CA ASN A 54 -1.34 12.74 -2.18
C ASN A 54 -2.49 13.29 -1.32
N LYS A 55 -3.31 12.40 -0.74
CA LYS A 55 -4.36 12.77 0.22
C LYS A 55 -3.85 13.10 1.63
N GLY A 56 -2.55 13.05 1.88
CA GLY A 56 -1.95 13.32 3.19
C GLY A 56 -2.26 12.27 4.27
N VAL A 57 -2.84 11.12 3.91
CA VAL A 57 -3.22 10.06 4.86
C VAL A 57 -1.99 9.34 5.41
N ILE A 58 -0.94 9.24 4.58
CA ILE A 58 0.37 8.69 4.95
C ILE A 58 1.47 9.67 4.53
N HIS A 59 2.55 9.72 5.32
CA HIS A 59 3.72 10.51 4.98
C HIS A 59 4.45 9.94 3.74
N LYS A 60 5.07 10.81 2.94
CA LYS A 60 5.85 10.44 1.74
C LYS A 60 6.87 9.33 1.98
N ASN A 61 7.58 9.38 3.10
CA ASN A 61 8.58 8.36 3.45
C ASN A 61 7.93 7.01 3.81
N THR A 62 6.69 7.00 4.30
CA THR A 62 5.96 5.76 4.60
C THR A 62 5.48 5.11 3.31
N ALA A 63 5.02 5.89 2.33
CA ALA A 63 4.72 5.40 0.99
C ALA A 63 5.98 4.81 0.33
N ALA A 64 7.07 5.59 0.27
CA ALA A 64 8.34 5.17 -0.33
C ALA A 64 8.91 3.89 0.31
N ARG A 65 8.89 3.79 1.65
CA ARG A 65 9.35 2.58 2.36
C ARG A 65 8.52 1.35 1.99
N LYS A 66 7.20 1.48 1.82
CA LYS A 66 6.34 0.35 1.42
C LYS A 66 6.61 -0.10 0.00
N ILE A 67 6.75 0.85 -0.94
CA ILE A 67 7.09 0.56 -2.34
C ILE A 67 8.45 -0.14 -2.42
N SER A 68 9.47 0.39 -1.74
CA SER A 68 10.83 -0.20 -1.72
C SER A 68 10.85 -1.62 -1.15
N ARG A 69 10.12 -1.88 -0.05
CA ARG A 69 10.03 -3.24 0.54
C ARG A 69 9.36 -4.23 -0.40
N MET A 70 8.28 -3.83 -1.07
CA MET A 70 7.57 -4.67 -2.03
C MET A 70 8.45 -4.98 -3.25
N ALA A 71 9.13 -3.98 -3.80
CA ALA A 71 10.08 -4.17 -4.90
C ALA A 71 11.23 -5.11 -4.51
N LYS A 72 11.79 -4.94 -3.31
CA LYS A 72 12.85 -5.83 -2.80
C LYS A 72 12.37 -7.28 -2.66
N ARG A 73 11.12 -7.50 -2.24
CA ARG A 73 10.52 -8.84 -2.19
C ARG A 73 10.34 -9.44 -3.57
N ASN A 74 9.78 -8.68 -4.52
CA ASN A 74 9.61 -9.14 -5.89
C ASN A 74 10.94 -9.56 -6.52
N ASN A 75 11.99 -8.74 -6.36
CA ASN A 75 13.32 -9.07 -6.88
C ASN A 75 13.92 -10.30 -6.21
N LYS A 76 13.70 -10.49 -4.89
CA LYS A 76 14.16 -11.69 -4.19
C LYS A 76 13.41 -12.94 -4.66
N ALA A 77 12.10 -12.85 -4.89
CA ALA A 77 11.30 -13.94 -5.42
C ALA A 77 11.75 -14.32 -6.83
N ALA A 78 11.97 -13.32 -7.70
CA ALA A 78 12.47 -13.53 -9.06
C ALA A 78 13.91 -14.07 -9.14
N ALA A 79 14.75 -13.83 -8.11
CA ALA A 79 16.11 -14.37 -8.05
C ALA A 79 16.20 -15.77 -7.42
N ALA A 80 15.10 -16.26 -6.83
CA ALA A 80 14.99 -17.61 -6.26
C ALA A 80 14.35 -18.61 -7.25
N GLU A 81 13.87 -18.10 -8.38
CA GLU A 81 13.40 -18.85 -9.56
C GLU A 81 14.58 -19.03 -10.54
#